data_AF-A0A2D4UMK3-F1
#
_entry.id   AF-A0A2D4UMK3-F1
#
_cell.length_a   1.000
_cell.length_b   1.000
_cell.length_c   1.000
_cell.angle_alpha   90.00
_cell.angle_beta   90.00
_cell.angle_gamma   90.00
#
_symmetry.space_group_name_H-M   'P 1'
#
loop_
_entity.id
_entity.type
_entity.pdbx_description
1 polymer ?
#
loop_
_entity_poly.entity_id
_entity_poly.type
_entity_poly.pdbx_seq_one_letter_code
_entity_poly.pdbx_strand_id
1 'polypeptide(L)'
;MVESFNGWIFLIIYLLNWAGGAMYAYQTVFNTVPWLSKYGIHESGVLPTRVLGTFVSAGTLLGLYILFTGPEGTWPFFVFNFLQALIFVVVGYTTVTNSNAAKMEGVNYTAEAYIAPAVFTVLNGVLIYGLGDKIW
;
A
#
# COMPACT_ATOMS: atom_id res chain seq x y z
N MET A 1 -0.99 -3.96 -23.43
CA MET A 1 -0.42 -3.78 -22.08
C MET A 1 0.61 -2.67 -22.07
N VAL A 2 1.82 -2.83 -22.64
CA VAL A 2 2.84 -1.78 -22.62
C VAL A 2 2.32 -0.43 -23.14
N GLU A 3 1.70 -0.41 -24.32
CA GLU A 3 1.11 0.80 -24.88
C GLU A 3 -0.07 1.34 -24.05
N SER A 4 -0.89 0.43 -23.50
CA SER A 4 -2.02 0.76 -22.62
C SER A 4 -1.58 1.49 -21.35
N PHE A 5 -0.34 1.29 -20.91
CA PHE A 5 0.27 1.94 -19.75
C PHE A 5 1.25 3.04 -20.18
N ASN A 6 1.13 3.65 -21.36
CA ASN A 6 2.05 4.70 -21.84
C ASN A 6 3.54 4.31 -21.84
N GLY A 7 3.81 3.03 -22.11
CA GLY A 7 5.16 2.50 -22.28
C GLY A 7 5.70 1.76 -21.06
N TRP A 8 6.95 1.30 -21.19
CA TRP A 8 7.59 0.44 -20.20
C TRP A 8 7.82 1.12 -18.85
N ILE A 9 8.11 2.42 -18.83
CA ILE A 9 8.43 3.14 -17.60
C ILE A 9 7.25 3.08 -16.62
N PHE A 10 6.06 3.47 -17.06
CA PHE A 10 4.89 3.47 -16.18
C PHE A 10 4.36 2.06 -15.93
N LEU A 11 4.49 1.13 -16.88
CA LEU A 11 4.17 -0.28 -16.62
C LEU A 11 5.07 -0.87 -15.51
N ILE A 12 6.37 -0.58 -15.51
CA ILE A 12 7.28 -1.04 -14.45
C ILE A 12 6.92 -0.41 -13.10
N ILE A 13 6.67 0.91 -13.07
CA ILE A 13 6.24 1.61 -11.85
C ILE A 13 4.94 1.02 -11.31
N TYR A 14 4.00 0.72 -12.20
CA TYR A 14 2.73 0.07 -11.85
C TYR A 14 2.97 -1.31 -11.23
N LEU A 15 3.81 -2.14 -11.86
CA LEU A 15 4.13 -3.48 -11.36
C LEU A 15 4.86 -3.44 -10.01
N LEU A 16 5.75 -2.46 -9.79
CA LEU A 16 6.40 -2.26 -8.50
C LEU A 16 5.40 -1.85 -7.41
N ASN A 17 4.48 -0.92 -7.73
CA ASN A 17 3.42 -0.51 -6.83
C ASN A 17 2.51 -1.71 -6.47
N TRP A 18 2.10 -2.47 -7.48
CA TRP A 18 1.29 -3.68 -7.30
C TRP A 18 2.00 -4.75 -6.48
N ALA A 19 3.28 -5.03 -6.76
CA ALA A 19 4.07 -6.02 -6.03
C ALA A 19 4.21 -5.64 -4.54
N GLY A 20 4.37 -4.35 -4.25
CA GLY A 20 4.32 -3.84 -2.89
C GLY A 20 2.99 -4.12 -2.20
N GLY A 21 1.87 -3.83 -2.87
CA GLY A 21 0.53 -4.16 -2.38
C GLY A 21 0.35 -5.66 -2.11
N ALA A 22 0.79 -6.51 -3.04
CA ALA A 22 0.73 -7.97 -2.91
C ALA A 22 1.55 -8.51 -1.74
N MET A 23 2.74 -7.95 -1.50
CA MET A 23 3.54 -8.27 -0.33
C MET A 23 2.79 -7.92 0.96
N TYR A 24 2.23 -6.72 1.09
CA TYR A 24 1.46 -6.33 2.29
C TYR A 24 0.17 -7.13 2.46
N ALA A 25 -0.52 -7.48 1.37
CA ALA A 25 -1.66 -8.39 1.40
C ALA A 25 -1.26 -9.77 1.96
N TYR A 26 -0.14 -10.33 1.49
CA TYR A 26 0.38 -11.60 1.99
C TYR A 26 0.72 -11.53 3.49
N GLN A 27 1.44 -10.48 3.90
CA GLN A 27 1.85 -10.29 5.29
C GLN A 27 0.65 -10.16 6.23
N THR A 28 -0.37 -9.38 5.83
CA THR A 28 -1.52 -9.10 6.70
C THR A 28 -2.52 -10.25 6.76
N VAL A 29 -2.66 -11.06 5.70
CA VAL A 29 -3.64 -12.16 5.64
C VAL A 29 -3.04 -13.51 6.04
N PHE A 30 -1.90 -13.89 5.45
CA PHE A 30 -1.34 -15.23 5.58
C PHE A 30 -0.19 -15.31 6.59
N ASN A 31 0.64 -14.27 6.67
CA ASN A 31 1.80 -14.23 7.57
C ASN A 31 1.62 -13.25 8.76
N THR A 32 0.38 -13.10 9.23
CA THR A 32 -0.01 -12.05 10.18
C THR A 32 0.76 -12.12 11.51
N VAL A 33 0.92 -13.32 12.09
CA VAL A 33 1.54 -13.46 13.42
C VAL A 33 3.03 -13.07 13.40
N PRO A 34 3.87 -13.62 12.50
CA PRO A 34 5.25 -13.14 12.37
C PRO A 34 5.34 -11.66 12.02
N TRP A 35 4.43 -11.16 11.18
CA TRP A 35 4.37 -9.74 10.82
C TRP A 35 4.13 -8.84 12.02
N LEU A 36 3.18 -9.19 12.90
CA LEU A 36 2.90 -8.44 14.12
C LEU A 36 4.05 -8.51 15.14
N SER A 37 4.67 -9.68 15.27
CA SER A 37 5.80 -9.90 16.18
C SER A 37 6.98 -8.98 15.86
N LYS A 38 7.27 -8.71 14.57
CA LYS A 38 8.30 -7.75 14.13
C LYS A 38 8.15 -6.36 14.78
N TYR A 39 6.92 -5.94 15.05
CA TYR A 39 6.58 -4.65 15.63
C TYR A 39 6.29 -4.70 17.12
N GLY A 40 6.44 -5.86 17.77
CA GLY A 40 6.10 -6.04 19.18
C GLY A 40 4.60 -5.99 19.46
N ILE A 41 3.76 -6.31 18.45
CA ILE A 41 2.31 -6.31 18.61
C ILE A 41 1.86 -7.70 19.08
N HIS A 42 1.07 -7.75 20.15
CA HIS A 42 0.50 -8.98 20.70
C HIS A 42 -0.42 -9.67 19.68
N GLU A 43 -0.51 -11.01 19.74
CA GLU A 43 -1.31 -11.81 18.79
C GLU A 43 -2.81 -11.49 18.80
N SER A 44 -3.32 -10.85 19.85
CA SER A 44 -4.70 -10.31 19.86
C SER A 44 -4.94 -9.29 18.74
N GLY A 45 -3.88 -8.68 18.19
CA GLY A 45 -3.93 -7.81 17.02
C GLY A 45 -4.16 -8.54 15.69
N VAL A 46 -4.18 -9.88 15.66
CA VAL A 46 -4.33 -10.65 14.41
C VAL A 46 -5.65 -10.34 13.70
N LEU A 47 -6.76 -10.31 14.44
CA LEU A 47 -8.08 -10.04 13.85
C LEU A 47 -8.15 -8.65 13.19
N PRO A 48 -7.88 -7.53 13.88
CA PRO A 48 -7.93 -6.21 13.25
C PRO A 48 -6.91 -6.08 12.10
N THR A 49 -5.74 -6.73 12.20
CA THR A 49 -4.74 -6.71 11.11
C THR A 49 -5.24 -7.45 9.88
N ARG A 50 -5.92 -8.59 10.04
CA ARG A 50 -6.54 -9.31 8.93
C ARG A 50 -7.72 -8.56 8.32
N VAL A 51 -8.49 -7.84 9.13
CA VAL A 51 -9.53 -6.92 8.63
C VAL A 51 -8.92 -5.85 7.75
N LEU A 52 -7.81 -5.21 8.16
CA LEU A 52 -7.08 -4.29 7.28
C LEU A 52 -6.54 -5.01 6.03
N GLY A 53 -6.06 -6.23 6.20
CA GLY A 53 -5.57 -7.08 5.12
C GLY A 53 -6.62 -7.42 4.06
N THR A 54 -7.91 -7.44 4.38
CA THR A 54 -8.96 -7.66 3.36
C THR A 54 -9.05 -6.49 2.38
N PHE A 55 -8.94 -5.25 2.88
CA PHE A 55 -8.93 -4.05 2.03
C PHE A 55 -7.68 -3.98 1.15
N VAL A 56 -6.50 -4.28 1.73
CA VAL A 56 -5.23 -4.34 0.97
C VAL A 56 -5.29 -5.44 -0.10
N SER A 57 -5.86 -6.60 0.24
CA SER A 57 -6.05 -7.70 -0.71
C SER A 57 -7.01 -7.33 -1.83
N ALA A 58 -8.15 -6.70 -1.51
CA ALA A 58 -9.11 -6.24 -2.50
C ALA A 58 -8.48 -5.22 -3.47
N GLY A 59 -7.73 -4.24 -2.95
CA GLY A 59 -6.98 -3.29 -3.77
C GLY A 59 -5.93 -3.98 -4.65
N THR A 60 -5.20 -4.94 -4.11
CA THR A 60 -4.20 -5.72 -4.86
C THR A 60 -4.83 -6.52 -6.00
N LEU A 61 -5.98 -7.16 -5.74
CA LEU A 61 -6.71 -7.94 -6.76
C LEU A 61 -7.31 -7.04 -7.83
N LEU A 62 -7.81 -5.85 -7.48
CA LEU A 62 -8.22 -4.83 -8.46
C LEU A 62 -7.03 -4.37 -9.31
N GLY A 63 -5.87 -4.13 -8.70
CA GLY A 63 -4.66 -3.80 -9.44
C GLY A 63 -4.20 -4.92 -10.38
N LEU A 64 -4.36 -6.18 -9.97
CA LEU A 64 -4.09 -7.34 -10.82
C LEU A 64 -5.08 -7.38 -11.99
N TYR A 65 -6.36 -7.13 -11.73
CA TYR A 65 -7.39 -7.09 -12.77
C TYR A 65 -7.11 -6.02 -13.82
N ILE A 66 -6.71 -4.82 -13.41
CA ILE A 66 -6.35 -3.69 -14.29
C ILE A 66 -5.18 -4.02 -15.22
N LEU A 67 -4.24 -4.90 -14.84
CA LEU A 67 -3.20 -5.37 -15.75
C LEU A 67 -3.78 -6.09 -16.98
N PHE A 68 -4.87 -6.82 -16.80
CA PHE A 68 -5.51 -7.58 -17.87
C PHE A 68 -6.51 -6.76 -18.68
N THR A 69 -7.20 -5.80 -18.05
CA THR A 69 -8.23 -4.99 -18.71
C THR A 69 -7.72 -3.66 -19.25
N GLY A 70 -6.54 -3.22 -18.82
CA GLY A 70 -6.02 -1.90 -19.09
C GLY A 70 -6.48 -0.86 -18.07
N PRO A 71 -5.79 0.30 -17.98
CA PRO A 71 -6.04 1.33 -16.97
C PRO A 71 -7.18 2.31 -17.34
N GLU A 72 -7.85 2.12 -18.47
CA GLU A 72 -8.83 3.07 -19.01
C GLU A 72 -10.02 3.30 -18.05
N GLY A 73 -10.30 4.57 -17.71
CA GLY A 73 -11.40 4.94 -16.81
C GLY A 73 -11.22 4.49 -15.34
N THR A 74 -10.03 4.03 -14.95
CA THR A 74 -9.76 3.50 -13.60
C THR A 74 -9.18 4.53 -12.62
N TRP A 75 -9.29 5.83 -12.92
CA TRP A 75 -8.78 6.90 -12.03
C TRP A 75 -9.17 6.77 -10.55
N PRO A 76 -10.37 6.27 -10.14
CA PRO A 76 -10.70 6.19 -8.72
C PRO A 76 -9.75 5.24 -7.97
N PHE A 77 -9.26 4.19 -8.64
CA PHE A 77 -8.29 3.26 -8.06
C PHE A 77 -6.98 3.97 -7.72
N PHE A 78 -6.41 4.70 -8.68
CA PHE A 78 -5.14 5.41 -8.50
C PHE A 78 -5.25 6.53 -7.47
N VAL A 79 -6.31 7.34 -7.54
CA VAL A 79 -6.55 8.43 -6.58
C VAL A 79 -6.78 7.88 -5.18
N PHE A 80 -7.54 6.80 -5.02
CA PHE A 80 -7.73 6.15 -3.72
C PHE A 80 -6.40 5.68 -3.13
N ASN A 81 -5.59 4.96 -3.90
CA ASN A 81 -4.28 4.47 -3.41
C ASN A 81 -3.33 5.63 -3.06
N PHE A 82 -3.33 6.70 -3.86
CA PHE A 82 -2.57 7.92 -3.55
C PHE A 82 -2.99 8.54 -2.22
N LEU A 83 -4.30 8.78 -2.04
CA LEU A 83 -4.84 9.41 -0.84
C LEU A 83 -4.66 8.52 0.39
N GLN A 84 -4.93 7.23 0.27
CA GLN A 84 -4.74 6.27 1.36
C GLN A 84 -3.28 6.25 1.82
N ALA A 85 -2.33 6.16 0.88
CA ALA A 85 -0.90 6.17 1.19
C ALA A 85 -0.49 7.50 1.83
N LEU A 86 -0.95 8.65 1.30
CA LEU A 86 -0.63 9.98 1.82
C LEU A 86 -1.13 10.16 3.26
N ILE A 87 -2.38 9.76 3.53
CA ILE A 87 -2.93 9.76 4.89
C ILE A 87 -2.07 8.86 5.78
N PHE A 88 -1.65 7.69 5.27
CA PHE A 88 -0.84 6.75 6.04
C PHE A 88 0.55 7.29 6.37
N VAL A 89 1.18 8.09 5.51
CA VAL A 89 2.43 8.81 5.85
C VAL A 89 2.26 9.62 7.14
N VAL A 90 1.19 10.41 7.22
CA VAL A 90 0.96 11.32 8.35
C VAL A 90 0.64 10.55 9.63
N VAL A 91 -0.32 9.62 9.58
CA VAL A 91 -0.70 8.85 10.78
C VAL A 91 0.38 7.87 11.20
N GLY A 92 1.14 7.30 10.26
CA GLY A 92 2.28 6.44 10.53
C GLY A 92 3.41 7.20 11.22
N TYR A 93 3.76 8.39 10.72
CA TYR A 93 4.78 9.23 11.32
C TYR A 93 4.41 9.61 12.75
N THR A 94 3.21 10.17 12.94
CA THR A 94 2.73 10.57 14.27
C THR A 94 2.60 9.39 15.23
N THR A 95 2.22 8.20 14.75
CA THR A 95 2.16 6.99 15.58
C THR A 95 3.55 6.56 16.03
N VAL A 96 4.53 6.48 15.12
CA VAL A 96 5.90 6.05 15.45
C VAL A 96 6.58 7.05 16.38
N THR A 97 6.43 8.36 16.17
CA THR A 97 7.19 9.37 16.91
C THR A 97 6.50 9.87 18.18
N ASN A 98 5.17 9.94 18.20
CA ASN A 98 4.45 10.70 19.22
C ASN A 98 3.50 9.85 20.08
N SER A 99 3.11 8.64 19.63
CA SER A 99 2.12 7.85 20.35
C SER A 99 2.65 7.24 21.65
N ASN A 100 1.75 7.03 22.62
CA ASN A 100 2.08 6.26 23.82
C ASN A 100 2.36 4.79 23.49
N ALA A 101 1.70 4.24 22.46
CA ALA A 101 1.91 2.87 22.02
C ALA A 101 3.36 2.61 21.58
N ALA A 102 3.97 3.53 20.85
CA ALA A 102 5.37 3.43 20.41
C ALA A 102 6.39 3.45 21.57
N LYS A 103 5.97 3.89 22.77
CA LYS A 103 6.82 3.97 23.97
C LYS A 103 6.62 2.79 24.92
N MET A 104 5.67 1.89 24.63
CA MET A 104 5.41 0.73 25.47
C MET A 104 6.58 -0.25 25.41
N GLU A 105 6.86 -0.91 26.52
CA GLU A 105 7.89 -1.95 26.59
C GLU A 105 7.59 -3.09 25.59
N GLY A 106 8.61 -3.51 24.85
CA GLY A 106 8.49 -4.57 23.84
C GLY A 106 7.94 -4.12 22.48
N VAL A 107 7.41 -2.89 22.35
CA VAL A 107 6.95 -2.35 21.06
C VAL A 107 8.15 -1.86 20.23
N ASN A 108 8.16 -2.20 18.94
CA ASN A 108 9.23 -1.84 18.00
C ASN A 108 8.64 -1.28 16.69
N TYR A 109 7.94 -0.15 16.78
CA TYR A 109 7.47 0.54 15.58
C TYR A 109 8.64 1.20 14.86
N THR A 110 8.75 0.95 13.55
CA THR A 110 9.87 1.43 12.74
C THR A 110 9.43 2.51 11.77
N ALA A 111 10.41 3.20 11.19
CA ALA A 111 10.18 4.22 10.17
C ALA A 111 9.46 3.70 8.92
N GLU A 112 9.42 2.37 8.72
CA GLU A 112 8.67 1.73 7.64
C GLU A 112 7.21 2.19 7.59
N ALA A 113 6.59 2.43 8.76
CA ALA A 113 5.19 2.84 8.87
C ALA A 113 4.88 4.21 8.21
N TYR A 114 5.89 5.02 7.88
CA TYR A 114 5.72 6.26 7.11
C TYR A 114 6.60 6.36 5.87
N ILE A 115 7.75 5.66 5.82
CA ILE A 115 8.62 5.62 4.64
C ILE A 115 7.97 4.79 3.52
N ALA A 116 7.46 3.59 3.83
CA ALA A 116 6.85 2.75 2.79
C ALA A 116 5.60 3.41 2.19
N PRO A 117 4.64 3.96 2.98
CA PRO A 117 3.56 4.75 2.44
C PRO A 117 4.01 5.96 1.63
N ALA A 118 5.08 6.66 2.02
CA ALA A 118 5.59 7.80 1.25
C ALA A 118 6.08 7.39 -0.14
N VAL A 119 6.75 6.24 -0.24
CA VAL A 119 7.12 5.65 -1.54
C VAL A 119 5.87 5.33 -2.36
N PHE A 120 4.84 4.69 -1.78
CA PHE A 120 3.59 4.42 -2.49
C PHE A 120 2.86 5.71 -2.92
N THR A 121 2.89 6.77 -2.12
CA THR A 121 2.34 8.08 -2.49
C THR A 121 3.04 8.63 -3.72
N VAL A 122 4.37 8.60 -3.75
CA VAL A 122 5.14 9.07 -4.91
C VAL A 122 4.86 8.22 -6.14
N LEU A 123 4.90 6.89 -6.01
CA LEU A 123 4.63 5.98 -7.13
C LEU A 123 3.22 6.20 -7.70
N ASN A 124 2.19 6.31 -6.85
CA ASN A 124 0.83 6.58 -7.30
C ASN A 124 0.69 7.97 -7.92
N GLY A 125 1.35 8.99 -7.38
CA GLY A 125 1.36 10.33 -7.98
C GLY A 125 1.99 10.36 -9.37
N VAL A 126 3.10 9.63 -9.55
CA VAL A 126 3.75 9.46 -10.86
C VAL A 126 2.85 8.69 -11.83
N LEU A 127 2.13 7.66 -11.37
CA LEU A 127 1.18 6.92 -12.20
C LEU A 127 -0.02 7.77 -12.61
N ILE A 128 -0.59 8.57 -11.70
CA ILE A 128 -1.68 9.50 -12.00
C ILE A 128 -1.26 10.51 -13.07
N TYR A 129 -0.06 11.08 -12.93
CA TYR A 129 0.48 12.01 -13.93
C TYR A 129 0.77 11.31 -15.26
N GLY A 130 1.49 10.18 -15.21
CA GLY A 130 1.99 9.47 -16.38
C GLY A 130 0.94 8.73 -17.20
N LEU A 131 -0.16 8.32 -16.56
CA LEU A 131 -1.29 7.63 -17.20
C LEU A 131 -2.51 8.55 -17.35
N GLY A 132 -2.34 9.86 -17.17
CA GLY A 132 -3.46 10.81 -17.12
C GLY A 132 -4.38 10.71 -18.34
N ASP A 133 -3.86 10.66 -19.56
CA ASP A 133 -4.66 10.53 -20.79
C ASP A 133 -5.39 9.17 -20.93
N LYS A 134 -5.12 8.21 -20.04
CA LYS A 134 -5.74 6.87 -20.04
C LYS A 134 -6.76 6.71 -18.91
N ILE A 135 -6.40 7.09 -17.69
CA ILE A 135 -7.17 6.71 -16.49
C ILE A 135 -8.47 7.49 -16.30
N TRP A 136 -8.58 8.68 -16.91
CA TRP A 136 -9.78 9.53 -16.88
C TRP A 136 -10.81 9.09 -17.91
#